data_AF-A0A419FHI0-F1
#
_entry.id   AF-A0A419FHI0-F1
#
_cell.length_a   1.000
_cell.length_b   1.000
_cell.length_c   1.000
_cell.angle_alpha   90.00
_cell.angle_beta   90.00
_cell.angle_gamma   90.00
#
_symmetry.space_group_name_H-M   'P 1'
#
loop_
_entity.id
_entity.type
_entity.pdbx_description
1 polymer ?
#
loop_
_entity_poly.entity_id
_entity_poly.type
_entity_poly.pdbx_seq_one_letter_code
_entity_poly.pdbx_strand_id
1 'polypeptide(L)'
;MSDNYWTSLTTRRVTRRSALRGAAVGVAGLSGAALIGCGSDDKKDEAAPAASNTGGAAATASAPAAAQPKKGGRIARAQAGDPVTFDQHGQSTNLVNRAASPMFNTLVQFDPKDGDEKPTSIIPDLADSW
;
A
#
# COMPACT_ATOMS: atom_id res chain seq x y z
N MET A 1 -7.99 50.40 25.38
CA MET A 1 -8.15 49.03 25.91
C MET A 1 -6.92 48.23 25.53
N SER A 2 -6.05 47.95 26.49
CA SER A 2 -4.81 47.20 26.32
C SER A 2 -5.09 45.70 26.43
N ASP A 3 -4.82 44.94 25.37
CA ASP A 3 -4.91 43.49 25.39
C ASP A 3 -3.76 42.90 26.21
N ASN A 4 -4.10 42.24 27.33
CA ASN A 4 -3.13 41.60 28.20
C ASN A 4 -2.94 40.12 27.83
N TYR A 5 -1.72 39.64 27.99
CA TYR A 5 -1.31 38.26 27.68
C TYR A 5 -2.26 37.20 28.26
N TRP A 6 -2.72 37.42 29.49
CA TRP A 6 -3.61 36.54 30.23
C TRP A 6 -5.04 36.44 29.65
N THR A 7 -5.56 37.52 29.05
CA THR A 7 -6.86 37.48 28.35
C THR A 7 -6.76 36.77 27.00
N SER A 8 -5.60 36.84 26.33
CA SER A 8 -5.37 36.14 25.06
C SER A 8 -5.29 34.61 25.20
N LEU A 9 -4.92 34.12 26.37
CA LEU A 9 -4.79 32.69 26.67
C LEU A 9 -6.14 32.06 27.00
N THR A 10 -6.99 32.76 27.74
CA THR A 10 -8.30 32.27 28.17
C THR A 10 -9.36 32.31 27.07
N THR A 11 -9.18 33.17 26.05
CA THR A 11 -10.12 33.32 24.92
C THR A 11 -9.80 32.44 23.71
N ARG A 12 -8.66 31.75 23.69
CA ARG A 12 -8.31 30.79 22.63
C ARG A 12 -9.22 29.55 22.71
N ARG A 13 -10.27 29.53 21.89
CA ARG A 13 -11.12 28.33 21.71
C ARG A 13 -10.30 27.22 21.08
N VAL A 14 -10.10 26.12 21.80
CA VAL A 14 -9.47 24.91 21.28
C VAL A 14 -10.32 24.38 20.12
N THR A 15 -9.73 24.30 18.94
CA THR A 15 -10.44 23.76 17.76
C THR A 15 -10.22 22.26 17.69
N ARG A 16 -11.21 21.52 17.18
CA ARG A 16 -11.14 20.06 17.02
C ARG A 16 -9.86 19.62 16.27
N ARG A 17 -9.37 20.46 15.35
CA ARG A 17 -8.15 20.24 14.57
C ARG A 17 -6.85 20.38 15.38
N SER A 18 -6.80 21.30 16.36
CA SER A 18 -5.63 21.43 17.25
C SER A 18 -5.58 20.30 18.29
N ALA A 19 -6.75 19.83 18.76
CA ALA A 19 -6.83 18.67 19.65
C ALA A 19 -6.34 17.37 18.96
N LEU A 20 -6.77 17.13 17.71
CA LEU A 20 -6.34 15.96 16.94
C LEU A 20 -4.84 15.98 16.59
N ARG A 21 -4.25 17.16 16.36
CA ARG A 21 -2.80 17.29 16.12
C ARG A 21 -1.98 17.12 17.40
N GLY A 22 -2.47 17.59 18.56
CA GLY A 22 -1.82 17.37 19.85
C GLY A 22 -1.80 15.88 20.25
N ALA A 23 -2.88 15.16 19.99
CA ALA A 23 -2.97 13.71 20.29
C ALA A 23 -1.96 12.88 19.48
N ALA A 24 -1.72 13.22 18.21
CA ALA A 24 -0.76 12.52 17.37
C ALA A 24 0.71 12.65 17.85
N VAL A 25 1.06 13.79 18.45
CA VAL A 25 2.41 14.02 19.00
C VAL A 25 2.56 13.39 20.40
N GLY A 26 1.49 13.34 21.20
CA GLY A 26 1.52 12.73 22.54
C GLY A 26 1.68 11.21 22.55
N VAL A 27 1.12 10.49 21.57
CA VAL A 27 1.17 9.02 21.51
C VAL A 27 2.53 8.50 21.04
N ALA A 28 3.23 9.21 20.16
CA ALA A 28 4.57 8.83 19.71
C ALA A 28 5.66 8.99 20.79
N GLY A 29 5.44 9.85 21.80
CA GLY A 29 6.39 10.09 22.89
C GLY A 29 6.40 9.02 23.97
N LEU A 30 5.32 8.24 24.15
CA LEU A 30 5.24 7.21 25.19
C LEU A 30 5.76 5.83 24.75
N SER A 31 5.84 5.58 23.44
CA SER A 31 6.48 4.37 22.89
C SER A 31 8.01 4.41 22.88
N GLY A 32 8.62 5.59 23.08
CA GLY A 32 10.08 5.74 23.14
C GLY A 32 10.71 5.38 24.50
N ALA A 33 9.93 5.31 25.58
CA ALA A 33 10.42 4.95 26.91
C ALA A 33 10.39 3.43 27.19
N ALA A 34 9.76 2.63 26.33
CA ALA A 34 9.65 1.18 26.50
C ALA A 34 10.76 0.37 25.79
N LEU A 35 11.70 1.04 25.11
CA LEU A 35 12.79 0.39 24.34
C LEU A 35 14.20 0.58 24.95
N ILE A 36 14.34 1.21 26.12
CA ILE A 36 15.62 1.28 26.86
C ILE A 36 15.77 0.11 27.85
N GLY A 37 15.17 -1.05 27.55
CA GLY A 37 15.07 -2.14 28.53
C GLY A 37 14.81 -3.51 27.94
N CYS A 38 15.65 -3.97 27.01
CA CYS A 38 15.90 -5.40 26.81
C CYS A 38 17.26 -5.58 26.15
N GLY A 39 18.32 -5.25 26.91
CA GLY A 39 19.66 -5.73 26.63
C GLY A 39 19.70 -7.24 26.88
N SER A 40 20.27 -7.95 25.92
CA SER A 40 20.51 -9.40 25.96
C SER A 40 21.52 -9.75 27.06
N ASP A 41 21.13 -10.65 27.97
CA ASP A 41 22.07 -11.36 28.83
C ASP A 41 21.74 -12.86 28.83
N ASP A 42 22.74 -13.65 28.44
CA ASP A 42 22.78 -15.11 28.56
C ASP A 42 22.86 -15.54 30.04
N LYS A 43 21.93 -16.40 30.50
CA LYS A 43 22.17 -17.58 31.36
C LYS A 43 20.87 -18.28 31.79
N LYS A 44 20.83 -19.58 31.46
CA LYS A 44 20.40 -20.76 32.26
C LYS A 44 19.09 -20.66 33.06
N ASP A 45 18.07 -21.44 32.66
CA ASP A 45 17.82 -22.80 33.20
C ASP A 45 16.61 -23.49 32.52
N GLU A 46 16.73 -24.82 32.43
CA GLU A 46 15.71 -25.89 32.32
C GLU A 46 14.81 -26.07 31.06
N ALA A 47 15.09 -27.12 30.27
CA ALA A 47 14.22 -28.29 30.08
C ALA A 47 14.84 -29.31 29.08
N ALA A 48 14.73 -30.60 29.41
CA ALA A 48 15.28 -31.75 28.70
C ALA A 48 14.84 -31.90 27.23
N PRO A 49 15.64 -32.55 26.35
CA PRO A 49 15.23 -32.82 24.99
C PRO A 49 14.37 -34.09 24.92
N ALA A 50 13.08 -33.94 24.64
CA ALA A 50 12.28 -35.02 24.08
C ALA A 50 12.44 -35.02 22.56
N ALA A 51 13.05 -36.07 22.01
CA ALA A 51 13.05 -36.33 20.58
C ALA A 51 11.59 -36.47 20.10
N SER A 52 11.20 -35.63 19.14
CA SER A 52 9.91 -35.75 18.45
C SER A 52 10.15 -35.52 16.96
N ASN A 53 10.09 -36.62 16.20
CA ASN A 53 10.10 -36.64 14.74
C ASN A 53 8.94 -35.77 14.23
N THR A 54 9.24 -34.54 13.82
CA THR A 54 8.26 -33.69 13.16
C THR A 54 8.44 -33.84 11.66
N GLY A 55 7.86 -34.92 11.12
CA GLY A 55 7.52 -34.98 9.69
C GLY A 55 6.47 -33.91 9.43
N GLY A 56 6.92 -32.71 9.08
CA GLY A 56 6.06 -31.60 8.69
C GLY A 56 5.43 -31.90 7.33
N ALA A 57 4.26 -32.52 7.33
CA ALA A 57 3.36 -32.42 6.19
C ALA A 57 3.05 -30.93 6.01
N ALA A 58 3.49 -30.36 4.89
CA ALA A 58 3.16 -28.99 4.53
C ALA A 58 1.64 -28.88 4.45
N ALA A 59 1.04 -28.20 5.43
CA ALA A 59 -0.36 -27.81 5.36
C ALA A 59 -0.51 -26.93 4.11
N THR A 60 -1.21 -27.47 3.11
CA THR A 60 -1.57 -26.71 1.92
C THR A 60 -2.54 -25.63 2.36
N ALA A 61 -2.04 -24.40 2.53
CA ALA A 61 -2.88 -23.26 2.86
C ALA A 61 -3.94 -23.13 1.75
N SER A 62 -5.21 -23.31 2.12
CA SER A 62 -6.32 -23.09 1.18
C SER A 62 -6.25 -21.66 0.66
N ALA A 63 -6.30 -21.50 -0.66
CA ALA A 63 -6.31 -20.20 -1.29
C ALA A 63 -7.44 -19.33 -0.68
N PRO A 64 -7.20 -18.05 -0.38
CA PRO A 64 -8.23 -17.17 0.14
C PRO A 64 -9.44 -17.16 -0.80
N ALA A 65 -10.65 -17.23 -0.25
CA ALA A 65 -11.87 -17.10 -1.03
C ALA A 65 -11.82 -15.80 -1.84
N ALA A 66 -12.11 -15.88 -3.14
CA ALA A 66 -12.08 -14.74 -4.03
C ALA A 66 -12.96 -13.61 -3.49
N ALA A 67 -12.37 -12.44 -3.25
CA ALA A 67 -13.10 -11.27 -2.79
C ALA A 67 -14.17 -10.88 -3.82
N GLN A 68 -15.40 -10.66 -3.36
CA GLN A 68 -16.48 -10.21 -4.23
C GLN A 68 -16.17 -8.81 -4.77
N PRO A 69 -16.20 -8.60 -6.11
CA PRO A 69 -15.88 -7.30 -6.68
C PRO A 69 -16.92 -6.26 -6.23
N LYS A 70 -16.43 -5.11 -5.77
CA LYS A 70 -17.31 -3.98 -5.40
C LYS A 70 -17.77 -3.29 -6.67
N LYS A 71 -19.09 -3.12 -6.83
CA LYS A 71 -19.65 -2.30 -7.92
C LYS A 71 -19.36 -0.83 -7.66
N GLY A 72 -18.88 -0.13 -8.69
CA GLY A 72 -18.50 1.27 -8.61
C GLY A 72 -17.25 1.51 -7.77
N GLY A 73 -16.68 2.71 -7.88
CA GLY A 73 -15.48 3.10 -7.15
C GLY A 73 -14.51 3.90 -8.00
N ARG A 74 -13.39 4.28 -7.38
CA ARG A 74 -12.27 4.96 -8.04
C ARG A 74 -11.01 4.15 -7.79
N ILE A 75 -10.29 3.81 -8.84
CA ILE A 75 -8.96 3.19 -8.73
C ILE A 75 -7.94 4.31 -8.62
N ALA A 76 -7.24 4.40 -7.49
CA ALA A 76 -6.11 5.30 -7.33
C ALA A 76 -4.83 4.55 -7.68
N ARG A 77 -4.09 5.05 -8.67
CA ARG A 77 -2.78 4.52 -9.06
C ARG A 77 -1.73 5.59 -8.84
N ALA A 78 -0.69 5.27 -8.07
CA ALA A 78 0.45 6.15 -7.94
C ALA A 78 1.27 6.14 -9.23
N GLN A 79 1.73 7.32 -9.65
CA GLN A 79 2.63 7.48 -10.79
C GLN A 79 3.83 8.33 -10.36
N ALA A 80 5.01 8.01 -10.89
CA ALA A 80 6.27 8.64 -10.47
C ALA A 80 6.46 10.08 -11.00
N GLY A 81 5.54 10.57 -11.83
CA GLY A 81 5.55 11.92 -12.40
C GLY A 81 4.43 12.11 -13.42
N ASP A 82 4.32 13.33 -13.92
CA ASP A 82 3.34 13.67 -14.96
C ASP A 82 3.81 13.16 -16.34
N PRO A 83 2.91 12.62 -17.18
CA PRO A 83 3.25 12.28 -18.54
C PRO A 83 3.52 13.57 -19.34
N VAL A 84 4.59 13.58 -20.13
CA VAL A 84 4.95 14.75 -20.97
C VAL A 84 4.01 14.95 -22.16
N THR A 85 3.28 13.91 -22.55
CA THR A 85 2.31 13.90 -23.63
C THR A 85 1.33 12.73 -23.45
N PHE A 86 0.17 12.81 -24.10
CA PHE A 86 -0.77 11.71 -24.26
C PHE A 86 -0.79 11.14 -25.69
N ASP A 87 0.03 11.70 -26.58
CA ASP A 87 0.23 11.18 -27.93
C ASP A 87 1.13 9.94 -27.90
N GLN A 88 0.54 8.78 -28.19
CA GLN A 88 1.22 7.47 -28.28
C GLN A 88 2.30 7.44 -29.38
N HIS A 89 2.22 8.30 -30.39
CA HIS A 89 3.22 8.37 -31.46
C HIS A 89 4.43 9.23 -31.07
N GLY A 90 4.30 10.10 -30.06
CA GLY A 90 5.36 11.01 -29.64
C GLY A 90 6.37 10.41 -28.66
N GLN A 91 5.91 9.57 -27.73
CA GLN A 91 6.74 8.96 -26.69
C GLN A 91 6.16 7.62 -26.20
N SER A 92 7.01 6.62 -26.00
CA SER A 92 6.63 5.32 -25.41
C SER A 92 7.45 5.05 -24.15
N THR A 93 6.96 5.52 -23.01
CA THR A 93 7.56 5.27 -21.69
C THR A 93 6.50 4.77 -20.73
N ASN A 94 6.90 4.12 -19.62
CA ASN A 94 5.95 3.67 -18.61
C ASN A 94 5.06 4.80 -18.06
N LEU A 95 5.56 6.04 -17.96
CA LEU A 95 4.78 7.18 -17.47
C LEU A 95 3.66 7.60 -18.45
N VAL A 96 3.97 7.57 -19.74
CA VAL A 96 3.00 7.91 -20.80
C VAL A 96 2.05 6.75 -21.03
N ASN A 97 2.57 5.55 -21.25
CA ASN A 97 1.78 4.38 -21.64
C ASN A 97 0.79 4.00 -20.52
N ARG A 98 1.20 3.97 -19.24
CA ARG A 98 0.26 3.60 -18.16
C ARG A 98 -0.92 4.56 -18.02
N ALA A 99 -0.70 5.84 -18.28
CA ALA A 99 -1.76 6.84 -18.23
C ALA A 99 -2.63 6.79 -19.49
N ALA A 100 -2.05 6.49 -20.65
CA ALA A 100 -2.73 6.54 -21.94
C ALA A 100 -3.34 5.21 -22.43
N SER A 101 -2.84 4.05 -21.99
CA SER A 101 -3.35 2.74 -22.40
C SER A 101 -4.86 2.55 -22.17
N PRO A 102 -5.49 3.05 -21.07
CA PRO A 102 -6.95 2.92 -20.91
C PRO A 102 -7.78 3.75 -21.88
N MET A 103 -7.16 4.65 -22.67
CA MET A 103 -7.85 5.57 -23.58
C MET A 103 -7.91 5.05 -25.03
N PHE A 104 -7.07 4.07 -25.37
CA PHE A 104 -6.91 3.57 -26.73
C PHE A 104 -6.89 2.04 -26.72
N ASN A 105 -7.58 1.43 -27.67
CA ASN A 105 -7.54 -0.02 -27.86
C ASN A 105 -6.47 -0.40 -28.88
N THR A 106 -6.02 -1.65 -28.84
CA THR A 106 -5.07 -2.23 -29.79
C THR A 106 -5.75 -3.31 -30.64
N LEU A 107 -5.06 -3.85 -31.65
CA LEU A 107 -5.59 -4.99 -32.41
C LEU A 107 -5.63 -6.25 -31.53
N VAL A 108 -4.58 -6.44 -30.75
CA VAL A 108 -4.37 -7.55 -29.83
C VAL A 108 -3.84 -7.03 -28.50
N GLN A 109 -4.02 -7.79 -27.43
CA GLN A 109 -3.47 -7.48 -26.11
C GLN A 109 -2.96 -8.74 -25.42
N PHE A 110 -2.12 -8.61 -24.39
CA PHE A 110 -1.82 -9.72 -23.49
C PHE A 110 -3.03 -10.01 -22.60
N ASP A 111 -3.28 -11.29 -22.29
CA ASP A 111 -4.37 -11.67 -21.40
C ASP A 111 -4.17 -11.02 -20.02
N PRO A 112 -5.05 -10.10 -19.58
CA PRO A 112 -4.90 -9.41 -18.29
C PRO A 112 -5.11 -10.34 -17.09
N LYS A 113 -5.56 -11.58 -17.30
CA LYS A 113 -5.67 -12.61 -16.27
C LYS A 113 -4.38 -13.39 -16.08
N ASP A 114 -3.46 -13.30 -17.03
CA ASP A 114 -2.15 -13.92 -16.96
C ASP A 114 -1.13 -12.90 -16.42
N GLY A 115 -0.38 -13.30 -15.39
CA GLY A 115 0.62 -12.42 -14.78
C GLY A 115 1.90 -12.31 -15.60
N ASP A 116 2.13 -13.26 -16.51
CA ASP A 116 3.34 -13.33 -17.33
C ASP A 116 3.00 -13.08 -18.80
N GLU A 117 3.43 -11.92 -19.31
CA GLU A 117 3.30 -11.54 -20.72
C GLU A 117 4.15 -12.46 -21.60
N LYS A 118 3.49 -13.32 -22.38
CA LYS A 118 4.13 -14.29 -23.30
C LYS A 118 3.46 -14.27 -24.67
N PRO A 119 4.17 -14.64 -25.76
CA PRO A 119 3.57 -14.66 -27.10
C PRO A 119 2.29 -15.53 -27.19
N THR A 120 2.19 -16.58 -26.39
CA THR A 120 1.01 -17.46 -26.32
C THR A 120 -0.16 -16.89 -25.53
N SER A 121 0.03 -15.79 -24.81
CA SER A 121 -1.01 -15.07 -24.06
C SER A 121 -1.61 -13.90 -24.84
N ILE A 122 -1.24 -13.72 -26.11
CA ILE A 122 -1.79 -12.68 -26.98
C ILE A 122 -3.21 -13.09 -27.39
N ILE A 123 -4.19 -12.26 -27.03
CA ILE A 123 -5.62 -12.45 -27.28
C ILE A 123 -6.17 -11.31 -28.15
N PRO A 124 -7.31 -11.51 -28.86
CA PRO A 124 -7.97 -10.43 -29.57
C PRO A 124 -8.34 -9.28 -28.62
N ASP A 125 -8.19 -8.04 -29.10
CA ASP A 125 -8.86 -6.86 -28.51
C ASP A 125 -9.85 -6.29 -29.55
N LEU A 126 -9.40 -5.45 -30.49
CA LEU A 126 -10.24 -5.00 -31.62
C LEU A 126 -10.25 -5.95 -32.81
N ALA A 127 -9.21 -6.76 -33.02
CA ALA A 127 -9.15 -7.64 -34.17
C ALA A 127 -9.93 -8.93 -33.90
N ASP A 128 -10.82 -9.31 -34.82
CA ASP A 128 -11.53 -10.59 -34.75
C ASP A 128 -10.65 -11.78 -35.18
N SER A 129 -9.60 -11.53 -35.98
CA SER A 129 -8.63 -12.52 -36.46
C SER A 129 -7.34 -11.85 -36.97
N TRP A 130 -6.19 -12.52 -36.90
CA TRP A 130 -4.91 -12.08 -37.46
C TRP A 130 -4.01 -13.23 -37.88
#